data_AF-A0A6G1H2H1-F1
#
_entry.id   AF-A0A6G1H2H1-F1
#
_cell.length_a   1.000
_cell.length_b   1.000
_cell.length_c   1.000
_cell.angle_alpha   90.00
_cell.angle_beta   90.00
_cell.angle_gamma   90.00
#
_symmetry.space_group_name_H-M   'P 1'
#
loop_
_entity.id
_entity.type
_entity.pdbx_description
1 polymer ?
#
loop_
_entity_poly.entity_id
_entity_poly.type
_entity_poly.pdbx_seq_one_letter_code
_entity_poly.pdbx_strand_id
1 'polypeptide(L)'
;MLSMAKFLLRIFLGALISRPVFAKCSTSATLTITDSDVASSLQSCSTFTGDIAVATYFSGGVSINGLQRIDGNFQAQDVQSMEGLDLRSIERVTGNFTLANLPSLSMLDMMRLDTAGSMTLESLPQLEEALFPSYVAVLSNLTVRNTALREVFTPTSSTMDYLVIQDNHNLTSFTADSNDIAYDLDFTNNHQGIVITLRNLRTAGRCKIQSVSGLVIDVLKSTGNMYFLNNSFSELGAYQLSEVPGDLIISGNTNLNALPLSSLNGVGNLTISANPRLSEVNQMWKLMSASSITLDLQVENSEEGIVNVSFSNLMRVVGDFSLKTNLDVDCSPFDYLASGHFIWGDYSCEPFGGRQLAADLQSNDTSEHPQEQVEQSRNTLSVGAKAGIAVSVSLVGVAILAIGFRFFSTKRKRHQSQEIDSDSEKVAELPTGDENHELPAPHGLSETDPMRPESGIESRYELP
;
A
#
# COMPACT_ATOMS: atom_id res chain seq x y z
N MET A 1 72.84 58.04 6.27
CA MET A 1 73.20 56.71 5.72
C MET A 1 73.85 55.89 6.81
N LEU A 2 73.31 54.73 7.19
CA LEU A 2 74.09 53.58 7.67
C LEU A 2 73.25 52.29 7.75
N SER A 3 73.97 51.16 7.66
CA SER A 3 73.58 49.73 7.70
C SER A 3 72.27 49.35 8.41
N MET A 4 71.34 48.56 7.86
CA MET A 4 71.41 47.18 7.30
C MET A 4 71.62 46.02 8.30
N ALA A 5 70.74 45.02 8.15
CA ALA A 5 70.86 43.58 8.47
C ALA A 5 70.97 43.11 9.94
N LYS A 6 69.87 42.52 10.44
CA LYS A 6 69.71 41.05 10.58
C LYS A 6 68.35 40.67 11.22
N PHE A 7 67.47 40.02 10.45
CA PHE A 7 66.31 39.30 10.99
C PHE A 7 66.25 37.92 10.33
N LEU A 8 66.23 36.85 11.13
CA LEU A 8 66.37 35.47 10.63
C LEU A 8 64.97 34.86 10.39
N LEU A 9 64.54 34.88 9.13
CA LEU A 9 63.33 34.18 8.70
C LEU A 9 63.57 32.66 8.74
N ARG A 10 63.08 31.99 9.79
CA ARG A 10 63.05 30.51 9.86
C ARG A 10 61.88 29.97 9.04
N ILE A 11 62.13 29.66 7.77
CA ILE A 11 61.18 28.90 6.95
C ILE A 11 61.18 27.45 7.44
N PHE A 12 60.19 27.08 8.25
CA PHE A 12 59.89 25.68 8.56
C PHE A 12 59.12 25.08 7.37
N LEU A 13 59.86 24.48 6.42
CA LEU A 13 59.25 23.70 5.35
C LEU A 13 58.84 22.32 5.91
N GLY A 14 57.73 22.31 6.65
CA GLY A 14 57.14 21.09 7.19
C GLY A 14 56.60 20.20 6.08
N ALA A 15 57.35 19.15 5.74
CA ALA A 15 56.86 18.12 4.82
C ALA A 15 55.69 17.36 5.46
N LEU A 16 54.47 17.69 5.03
CA LEU A 16 53.27 16.91 5.36
C LEU A 16 53.40 15.53 4.71
N ILE A 17 53.82 14.55 5.50
CA ILE A 17 53.75 13.14 5.12
C ILE A 17 52.29 12.74 5.15
N SER A 18 51.61 12.86 4.01
CA SER A 18 50.28 12.29 3.78
C SER A 18 50.37 10.77 3.85
N ARG A 19 50.19 10.24 5.06
CA ARG A 19 49.98 8.80 5.26
C ARG A 19 48.67 8.43 4.54
N PRO A 20 48.67 7.45 3.63
CA PRO A 20 47.42 6.98 3.05
C PRO A 20 46.55 6.41 4.16
N VAL A 21 45.42 7.06 4.43
CA VAL A 21 44.38 6.53 5.31
C VAL A 21 43.62 5.48 4.51
N PHE A 22 44.14 4.26 4.49
CA PHE A 22 43.37 3.11 4.03
C PHE A 22 42.15 2.96 4.92
N ALA A 23 40.95 3.00 4.34
CA ALA A 23 39.75 2.66 5.09
C ALA A 23 39.87 1.23 5.63
N LYS A 24 39.47 1.03 6.88
CA LYS A 24 39.03 -0.31 7.28
C LYS A 24 37.72 -0.56 6.56
N CYS A 25 37.66 -1.60 5.73
CA CYS A 25 36.43 -2.03 5.07
C CYS A 25 35.39 -2.64 6.03
N SER A 26 35.54 -2.43 7.33
CA SER A 26 34.64 -2.89 8.38
C SER A 26 34.70 -2.00 9.61
N THR A 27 33.55 -1.76 10.22
CA THR A 27 33.39 -0.94 11.44
C THR A 27 32.16 -1.40 12.24
N SER A 28 32.20 -1.22 13.57
CA SER A 28 31.07 -1.46 14.48
C SER A 28 30.32 -0.17 14.86
N ALA A 29 30.71 0.96 14.29
CA ALA A 29 30.07 2.27 14.43
C ALA A 29 30.07 2.97 13.07
N THR A 30 29.09 3.84 12.81
CA THR A 30 28.91 4.51 11.52
C THR A 30 30.18 5.23 11.04
N LEU A 31 30.56 5.02 9.78
CA LEU A 31 31.58 5.82 9.10
C LEU A 31 30.95 7.11 8.57
N THR A 32 31.34 8.25 9.13
CA THR A 32 30.87 9.56 8.68
C THR A 32 31.78 10.13 7.60
N ILE A 33 31.25 10.35 6.40
CA ILE A 33 31.88 11.11 5.32
C ILE A 33 31.82 12.60 5.68
N THR A 34 32.96 13.14 6.11
CA THR A 34 33.14 14.56 6.47
C THR A 34 33.63 15.42 5.30
N ASP A 35 34.22 14.77 4.29
CA ASP A 35 34.97 15.39 3.19
C ASP A 35 35.22 14.35 2.06
N SER A 36 35.83 14.81 0.96
CA SER A 36 36.17 13.99 -0.21
C SER A 36 37.23 12.91 0.06
N ASP A 37 38.08 13.09 1.06
CA ASP A 37 39.20 12.17 1.33
C ASP A 37 38.68 10.94 2.09
N VAL A 38 37.71 11.12 2.99
CA VAL A 38 36.97 10.00 3.61
C VAL A 38 36.20 9.20 2.54
N ALA A 39 35.47 9.87 1.64
CA ALA A 39 34.78 9.19 0.53
C ALA A 39 35.77 8.44 -0.39
N SER A 40 36.94 9.02 -0.65
CA SER A 40 38.00 8.40 -1.45
C SER A 40 38.69 7.23 -0.74
N SER A 41 38.75 7.21 0.58
CA SER A 41 39.35 6.11 1.36
C SER A 41 38.62 4.77 1.18
N LEU A 42 37.31 4.82 0.87
CA LEU A 42 36.48 3.63 0.60
C LEU A 42 36.81 2.93 -0.73
N GLN A 43 37.53 3.59 -1.65
CA GLN A 43 37.80 3.05 -2.99
C GLN A 43 38.71 1.81 -2.98
N SER A 44 39.39 1.51 -1.85
CA SER A 44 40.13 0.26 -1.66
C SER A 44 39.26 -0.95 -1.24
N CYS A 45 37.96 -0.75 -1.02
CA CYS A 45 37.02 -1.76 -0.55
C CYS A 45 36.04 -2.13 -1.66
N SER A 46 35.90 -3.42 -1.99
CA SER A 46 34.79 -3.90 -2.84
C SER A 46 33.51 -4.11 -2.04
N THR A 47 33.63 -4.49 -0.77
CA THR A 47 32.55 -4.57 0.23
C THR A 47 32.95 -3.78 1.47
N PHE A 48 32.01 -3.07 2.07
CA PHE A 48 32.14 -2.38 3.35
C PHE A 48 31.12 -2.95 4.34
N THR A 49 31.54 -3.29 5.56
CA THR A 49 30.66 -3.84 6.61
C THR A 49 30.45 -2.85 7.74
N GLY A 50 29.19 -2.56 8.07
CA GLY A 50 28.78 -1.46 8.94
C GLY A 50 28.19 -0.29 8.15
N ASP A 51 27.70 0.72 8.87
CA ASP A 51 26.95 1.83 8.29
C ASP A 51 27.84 2.95 7.74
N ILE A 52 27.36 3.63 6.70
CA ILE A 52 27.97 4.85 6.13
C ILE A 52 26.97 6.01 6.24
N ALA A 53 27.40 7.16 6.72
CA ALA A 53 26.61 8.38 6.76
C ALA A 53 27.36 9.58 6.17
N VAL A 54 26.66 10.55 5.60
CA VAL A 54 27.23 11.86 5.19
C VAL A 54 27.04 12.87 6.33
N ALA A 55 28.06 13.68 6.63
CA ALA A 55 27.96 14.72 7.65
C ALA A 55 26.95 15.82 7.25
N THR A 56 26.13 16.29 8.19
CA THR A 56 25.11 17.34 7.96
C THR A 56 25.69 18.68 7.48
N TYR A 57 26.98 18.92 7.72
CA TYR A 57 27.72 20.10 7.27
C TYR A 57 28.53 19.90 5.97
N PHE A 58 28.44 18.73 5.33
CA PHE A 58 29.10 18.46 4.05
C PHE A 58 28.58 19.39 2.94
N SER A 59 29.42 19.70 1.96
CA SER A 59 29.06 20.54 0.82
C SER A 59 29.70 20.08 -0.50
N GLY A 60 29.01 20.33 -1.61
CA GLY A 60 29.41 19.86 -2.94
C GLY A 60 29.00 18.41 -3.19
N GLY A 61 29.80 17.66 -3.97
CA GLY A 61 29.48 16.30 -4.38
C GLY A 61 30.20 15.21 -3.58
N VAL A 62 29.49 14.13 -3.23
CA VAL A 62 30.07 12.87 -2.73
C VAL A 62 30.25 11.91 -3.91
N SER A 63 31.42 11.24 -4.00
CA SER A 63 31.65 10.17 -4.98
C SER A 63 32.36 8.98 -4.33
N ILE A 64 31.74 7.80 -4.37
CA ILE A 64 32.30 6.55 -3.82
C ILE A 64 32.49 5.56 -4.98
N ASN A 65 33.71 5.52 -5.51
CA ASN A 65 34.09 4.63 -6.60
C ASN A 65 34.58 3.28 -6.07
N GLY A 66 34.52 2.23 -6.89
CA GLY A 66 35.09 0.90 -6.60
C GLY A 66 34.33 0.06 -5.57
N LEU A 67 33.67 0.70 -4.59
CA LEU A 67 32.77 0.02 -3.65
C LEU A 67 31.55 -0.52 -4.37
N GLN A 68 31.27 -1.81 -4.19
CA GLN A 68 30.15 -2.54 -4.81
C GLN A 68 29.07 -2.92 -3.80
N ARG A 69 29.43 -3.12 -2.53
CA ARG A 69 28.49 -3.62 -1.51
C ARG A 69 28.63 -2.92 -0.17
N ILE A 70 27.50 -2.54 0.41
CA ILE A 70 27.40 -2.05 1.78
C ILE A 70 26.61 -3.09 2.59
N ASP A 71 27.32 -3.80 3.48
CA ASP A 71 26.75 -4.69 4.49
C ASP A 71 26.37 -3.87 5.73
N GLY A 72 25.33 -3.06 5.58
CA GLY A 72 24.87 -2.04 6.51
C GLY A 72 23.92 -1.06 5.83
N ASN A 73 23.73 0.11 6.45
CA ASN A 73 22.93 1.22 5.94
C ASN A 73 23.80 2.25 5.21
N PHE A 74 23.18 3.02 4.29
CA PHE A 74 23.74 4.27 3.77
C PHE A 74 22.76 5.42 4.04
N GLN A 75 23.24 6.53 4.60
CA GLN A 75 22.41 7.69 4.91
C GLN A 75 23.06 9.01 4.50
N ALA A 76 22.36 9.82 3.70
CA ALA A 76 22.60 11.26 3.65
C ALA A 76 21.33 11.96 4.11
N GLN A 77 21.39 12.65 5.24
CA GLN A 77 20.23 13.29 5.84
C GLN A 77 20.56 14.71 6.33
N ASP A 78 19.63 15.64 6.12
CA ASP A 78 19.69 17.04 6.55
C ASP A 78 20.90 17.83 6.02
N VAL A 79 21.60 17.29 5.00
CA VAL A 79 22.80 17.89 4.38
C VAL A 79 22.40 18.99 3.40
N GLN A 80 22.32 20.22 3.90
CA GLN A 80 21.74 21.36 3.15
C GLN A 80 22.48 21.70 1.86
N SER A 81 23.80 21.48 1.82
CA SER A 81 24.69 21.94 0.73
C SER A 81 25.26 20.80 -0.12
N MET A 82 24.71 19.59 -0.05
CA MET A 82 25.12 18.48 -0.92
C MET A 82 24.46 18.62 -2.29
N GLU A 83 25.26 18.75 -3.34
CA GLU A 83 24.82 19.06 -4.70
C GLU A 83 24.62 17.81 -5.56
N GLY A 84 25.41 16.76 -5.30
CA GLY A 84 25.41 15.50 -6.05
C GLY A 84 25.91 14.30 -5.24
N LEU A 85 25.42 13.11 -5.58
CA LEU A 85 25.82 11.84 -4.97
C LEU A 85 26.07 10.78 -6.06
N ASP A 86 27.34 10.42 -6.24
CA ASP A 86 27.79 9.41 -7.20
C ASP A 86 28.18 8.11 -6.47
N LEU A 87 27.33 7.11 -6.64
CA LEU A 87 27.48 5.75 -6.12
C LEU A 87 27.40 4.72 -7.25
N ARG A 88 27.83 5.10 -8.47
CA ARG A 88 27.70 4.32 -9.72
C ARG A 88 28.20 2.87 -9.67
N SER A 89 29.08 2.53 -8.73
CA SER A 89 29.62 1.17 -8.55
C SER A 89 28.84 0.31 -7.55
N ILE A 90 27.96 0.90 -6.73
CA ILE A 90 27.19 0.17 -5.72
C ILE A 90 26.15 -0.73 -6.41
N GLU A 91 26.29 -2.03 -6.15
CA GLU A 91 25.41 -3.09 -6.62
C GLU A 91 24.41 -3.52 -5.52
N ARG A 92 24.80 -3.47 -4.23
CA ARG A 92 23.93 -3.93 -3.14
C ARG A 92 24.11 -3.15 -1.83
N VAL A 93 23.00 -2.74 -1.23
CA VAL A 93 22.91 -2.22 0.15
C VAL A 93 22.01 -3.19 0.93
N THR A 94 22.52 -3.84 1.98
CA THR A 94 21.71 -4.85 2.71
C THR A 94 20.74 -4.26 3.71
N GLY A 95 21.04 -3.09 4.26
CA GLY A 95 20.14 -2.31 5.11
C GLY A 95 19.35 -1.27 4.31
N ASN A 96 19.12 -0.13 4.95
CA ASN A 96 18.37 0.99 4.39
C ASN A 96 19.30 1.91 3.57
N PHE A 97 18.83 2.36 2.41
CA PHE A 97 19.39 3.48 1.66
C PHE A 97 18.49 4.70 1.84
N THR A 98 18.99 5.73 2.54
CA THR A 98 18.19 6.89 2.94
C THR A 98 18.80 8.19 2.42
N LEU A 99 18.05 8.91 1.59
CA LEU A 99 18.31 10.30 1.19
C LEU A 99 17.15 11.16 1.67
N ALA A 100 17.38 12.03 2.65
CA ALA A 100 16.33 12.79 3.34
C ALA A 100 16.70 14.26 3.57
N ASN A 101 15.80 15.19 3.24
CA ASN A 101 15.97 16.64 3.45
C ASN A 101 17.26 17.21 2.83
N LEU A 102 17.43 16.99 1.52
CA LEU A 102 18.63 17.38 0.76
C LEU A 102 18.26 18.43 -0.30
N PRO A 103 18.00 19.70 0.10
CA PRO A 103 17.38 20.70 -0.78
C PRO A 103 18.23 21.11 -1.99
N SER A 104 19.56 20.91 -1.93
CA SER A 104 20.48 21.19 -3.04
C SER A 104 20.80 19.96 -3.91
N LEU A 105 20.33 18.75 -3.55
CA LEU A 105 20.69 17.55 -4.29
C LEU A 105 20.02 17.55 -5.67
N SER A 106 20.85 17.60 -6.71
CA SER A 106 20.42 17.70 -8.11
C SER A 106 20.89 16.52 -8.98
N MET A 107 21.81 15.71 -8.48
CA MET A 107 22.36 14.53 -9.16
C MET A 107 22.43 13.33 -8.23
N LEU A 108 21.88 12.20 -8.66
CA LEU A 108 22.06 10.89 -8.04
C LEU A 108 22.45 9.86 -9.11
N ASP A 109 23.59 9.19 -8.95
CA ASP A 109 24.03 8.10 -9.84
C ASP A 109 24.16 6.79 -9.06
N MET A 110 23.34 5.80 -9.42
CA MET A 110 23.27 4.46 -8.83
C MET A 110 23.07 3.40 -9.91
N MET A 111 23.60 3.60 -11.13
CA MET A 111 23.23 2.82 -12.33
C MET A 111 23.47 1.29 -12.25
N ARG A 112 24.14 0.80 -11.20
CA ARG A 112 24.43 -0.63 -11.00
C ARG A 112 23.67 -1.27 -9.82
N LEU A 113 22.79 -0.53 -9.14
CA LEU A 113 22.09 -1.01 -7.95
C LEU A 113 21.12 -2.16 -8.28
N ASP A 114 21.51 -3.39 -7.94
CA ASP A 114 20.71 -4.62 -8.06
C ASP A 114 19.78 -4.80 -6.85
N THR A 115 20.17 -4.39 -5.64
CA THR A 115 19.33 -4.57 -4.44
C THR A 115 19.53 -3.54 -3.34
N ALA A 116 18.42 -3.12 -2.72
CA ALA A 116 18.37 -2.43 -1.43
C ALA A 116 17.47 -3.18 -0.43
N GLY A 117 17.81 -3.18 0.87
CA GLY A 117 16.93 -3.70 1.91
C GLY A 117 15.66 -2.85 2.05
N SER A 118 15.86 -1.54 2.27
CA SER A 118 14.83 -0.51 2.10
C SER A 118 15.41 0.68 1.31
N MET A 119 14.55 1.48 0.70
CA MET A 119 14.93 2.75 0.08
C MET A 119 13.97 3.88 0.49
N THR A 120 14.55 5.00 0.93
CA THR A 120 13.83 6.25 1.23
C THR A 120 14.46 7.40 0.45
N LEU A 121 13.65 8.06 -0.38
CA LEU A 121 13.98 9.28 -1.12
C LEU A 121 12.97 10.36 -0.73
N GLU A 122 13.32 11.23 0.24
CA GLU A 122 12.37 12.15 0.87
C GLU A 122 12.87 13.60 0.89
N SER A 123 12.02 14.54 0.48
CA SER A 123 12.33 15.99 0.42
C SER A 123 13.59 16.29 -0.39
N LEU A 124 13.53 15.93 -1.68
CA LEU A 124 14.58 16.10 -2.68
C LEU A 124 14.09 17.06 -3.80
N PRO A 125 13.82 18.34 -3.51
CA PRO A 125 13.09 19.26 -4.38
C PRO A 125 13.86 19.76 -5.61
N GLN A 126 15.14 19.37 -5.79
CA GLN A 126 15.96 19.69 -6.95
C GLN A 126 16.42 18.45 -7.73
N LEU A 127 16.09 17.24 -7.27
CA LEU A 127 16.45 15.98 -7.92
C LEU A 127 15.39 15.64 -8.98
N GLU A 128 15.52 16.20 -10.18
CA GLU A 128 14.58 15.94 -11.29
C GLU A 128 14.81 14.58 -11.97
N GLU A 129 16.05 14.11 -11.98
CA GLU A 129 16.49 12.87 -12.61
C GLU A 129 17.47 12.13 -11.69
N ALA A 130 17.35 10.80 -11.60
CA ALA A 130 18.26 9.94 -10.86
C ALA A 130 18.61 8.71 -11.70
N LEU A 131 19.89 8.43 -11.86
CA LEU A 131 20.39 7.39 -12.75
C LEU A 131 20.39 6.02 -12.04
N PHE A 132 19.21 5.39 -11.99
CA PHE A 132 19.03 4.00 -11.56
C PHE A 132 18.97 3.05 -12.76
N PRO A 133 19.26 1.75 -12.58
CA PRO A 133 18.83 0.74 -13.55
C PRO A 133 17.29 0.64 -13.57
N SER A 134 16.72 0.15 -14.67
CA SER A 134 15.25 0.09 -14.86
C SER A 134 14.51 -0.75 -13.81
N TYR A 135 15.21 -1.71 -13.20
CA TYR A 135 14.69 -2.60 -12.15
C TYR A 135 15.68 -2.64 -10.98
N VAL A 136 15.16 -2.61 -9.75
CA VAL A 136 15.93 -2.77 -8.50
C VAL A 136 15.14 -3.69 -7.58
N ALA A 137 15.77 -4.72 -7.00
CA ALA A 137 15.10 -5.51 -5.97
C ALA A 137 15.07 -4.73 -4.65
N VAL A 138 13.88 -4.45 -4.12
CA VAL A 138 13.69 -3.69 -2.87
C VAL A 138 12.95 -4.58 -1.88
N LEU A 139 13.64 -5.01 -0.82
CA LEU A 139 13.26 -6.21 -0.08
C LEU A 139 12.21 -5.98 1.03
N SER A 140 12.04 -4.75 1.51
CA SER A 140 11.09 -4.41 2.58
C SER A 140 10.31 -3.12 2.27
N ASN A 141 10.97 -1.97 2.12
CA ASN A 141 10.26 -0.67 1.96
C ASN A 141 10.75 0.14 0.76
N LEU A 142 9.83 0.75 0.03
CA LEU A 142 10.11 1.87 -0.88
C LEU A 142 9.27 3.08 -0.49
N THR A 143 9.94 4.17 -0.11
CA THR A 143 9.34 5.48 0.13
C THR A 143 9.95 6.51 -0.82
N VAL A 144 9.12 7.16 -1.63
CA VAL A 144 9.50 8.34 -2.43
C VAL A 144 8.54 9.47 -2.12
N ARG A 145 9.00 10.53 -1.43
CA ARG A 145 8.17 11.69 -1.07
C ARG A 145 8.80 13.02 -1.47
N ASN A 146 8.00 13.94 -2.00
CA ASN A 146 8.37 15.37 -2.13
C ASN A 146 9.70 15.51 -2.88
N THR A 147 9.80 14.78 -3.99
CA THR A 147 10.94 14.83 -4.91
C THR A 147 10.52 15.51 -6.20
N ALA A 148 11.48 16.12 -6.90
CA ALA A 148 11.26 16.64 -8.25
C ALA A 148 11.33 15.55 -9.34
N LEU A 149 11.45 14.27 -8.94
CA LEU A 149 11.70 13.15 -9.85
C LEU A 149 10.58 13.00 -10.89
N ARG A 150 11.00 12.94 -12.16
CA ARG A 150 10.11 12.73 -13.31
C ARG A 150 9.77 11.24 -13.52
N GLU A 151 10.70 10.37 -13.15
CA GLU A 151 10.63 8.91 -13.22
C GLU A 151 11.29 8.28 -11.98
N VAL A 152 10.91 7.04 -11.67
CA VAL A 152 11.53 6.17 -10.65
C VAL A 152 11.72 4.79 -11.27
N PHE A 153 12.76 4.05 -10.87
CA PHE A 153 12.95 2.65 -11.26
C PHE A 153 11.73 1.78 -10.90
N THR A 154 11.56 0.64 -11.58
CA THR A 154 10.55 -0.35 -11.20
C THR A 154 11.09 -1.21 -10.04
N PRO A 155 10.58 -1.09 -8.79
CA PRO A 155 10.96 -2.04 -7.75
C PRO A 155 10.46 -3.44 -8.11
N THR A 156 11.25 -4.45 -7.76
CA THR A 156 10.88 -5.87 -7.86
C THR A 156 10.91 -6.51 -6.47
N SER A 157 9.89 -7.30 -6.12
CA SER A 157 9.92 -8.16 -4.92
C SER A 157 8.81 -9.22 -4.93
N SER A 158 9.01 -10.33 -4.20
CA SER A 158 7.90 -11.21 -3.86
C SER A 158 6.95 -10.56 -2.85
N THR A 159 7.47 -9.75 -1.93
CA THR A 159 6.69 -9.11 -0.86
C THR A 159 7.40 -7.83 -0.42
N MET A 160 6.64 -6.77 -0.17
CA MET A 160 7.13 -5.58 0.53
C MET A 160 6.28 -5.34 1.78
N ASP A 161 6.82 -4.63 2.74
CA ASP A 161 6.09 -4.16 3.92
C ASP A 161 5.32 -2.88 3.59
N TYR A 162 6.00 -1.91 2.96
CA TYR A 162 5.47 -0.59 2.60
C TYR A 162 5.89 -0.16 1.18
N LEU A 163 4.94 0.37 0.40
CA LEU A 163 5.16 1.04 -0.88
C LEU A 163 4.43 2.39 -0.89
N VAL A 164 5.19 3.47 -0.70
CA VAL A 164 4.66 4.83 -0.45
C VAL A 164 5.26 5.80 -1.46
N ILE A 165 4.43 6.30 -2.39
CA ILE A 165 4.82 7.26 -3.42
C ILE A 165 3.92 8.48 -3.25
N GLN A 166 4.42 9.56 -2.64
CA GLN A 166 3.58 10.69 -2.21
C GLN A 166 4.16 12.06 -2.56
N ASP A 167 3.28 13.02 -2.89
CA ASP A 167 3.64 14.44 -3.09
C ASP A 167 4.69 14.69 -4.21
N ASN A 168 4.91 13.72 -5.12
CA ASN A 168 5.87 13.85 -6.24
C ASN A 168 5.17 14.44 -7.47
N HIS A 169 5.04 15.76 -7.50
CA HIS A 169 4.24 16.47 -8.52
C HIS A 169 4.78 16.36 -9.96
N ASN A 170 6.03 15.93 -10.16
CA ASN A 170 6.64 15.71 -11.47
C ASN A 170 6.51 14.25 -11.98
N LEU A 171 6.16 13.30 -11.11
CA LEU A 171 6.18 11.87 -11.43
C LEU A 171 4.95 11.47 -12.26
N THR A 172 5.13 11.34 -13.57
CA THR A 172 4.00 11.13 -14.51
C THR A 172 3.55 9.68 -14.67
N SER A 173 4.37 8.71 -14.25
CA SER A 173 3.98 7.30 -14.16
C SER A 173 4.74 6.58 -13.07
N PHE A 174 4.20 5.46 -12.59
CA PHE A 174 4.89 4.55 -11.69
C PHE A 174 4.53 3.10 -11.99
N THR A 175 5.52 2.21 -11.96
CA THR A 175 5.34 0.76 -12.14
C THR A 175 6.06 0.02 -11.02
N ALA A 176 5.45 -1.04 -10.48
CA ALA A 176 6.12 -1.98 -9.59
C ALA A 176 5.82 -3.43 -10.00
N ASP A 177 6.81 -4.30 -9.81
CA ASP A 177 6.69 -5.75 -9.97
C ASP A 177 6.76 -6.42 -8.57
N SER A 178 5.73 -6.15 -7.78
CA SER A 178 5.56 -6.70 -6.42
C SER A 178 4.27 -7.50 -6.33
N ASN A 179 4.33 -8.73 -5.82
CA ASN A 179 3.13 -9.57 -5.67
C ASN A 179 2.27 -9.14 -4.46
N ASP A 180 2.87 -8.82 -3.32
CA ASP A 180 2.12 -8.61 -2.07
C ASP A 180 2.72 -7.45 -1.25
N ILE A 181 1.86 -6.61 -0.65
CA ILE A 181 2.27 -5.46 0.16
C ILE A 181 1.68 -5.60 1.56
N ALA A 182 2.47 -6.03 2.54
CA ALA A 182 1.97 -6.55 3.82
C ALA A 182 1.20 -5.53 4.67
N TYR A 183 1.65 -4.26 4.71
CA TYR A 183 1.04 -3.24 5.56
C TYR A 183 0.42 -2.09 4.77
N ASP A 184 1.16 -1.48 3.84
CA ASP A 184 0.69 -0.21 3.27
C ASP A 184 1.13 0.06 1.81
N LEU A 185 0.14 0.36 0.98
CA LEU A 185 0.31 0.86 -0.39
C LEU A 185 -0.39 2.22 -0.50
N ASP A 186 0.38 3.30 -0.60
CA ASP A 186 -0.17 4.66 -0.64
C ASP A 186 0.40 5.49 -1.79
N PHE A 187 -0.49 5.84 -2.71
CA PHE A 187 -0.25 6.77 -3.80
C PHE A 187 -1.14 8.01 -3.60
N THR A 188 -0.55 9.13 -3.20
CA THR A 188 -1.28 10.35 -2.83
C THR A 188 -0.55 11.60 -3.33
N ASN A 189 -1.28 12.58 -3.88
CA ASN A 189 -0.76 13.92 -4.23
C ASN A 189 0.41 13.96 -5.26
N ASN A 190 0.67 12.90 -6.04
CA ASN A 190 1.67 12.97 -7.11
C ASN A 190 1.17 13.86 -8.29
N HIS A 191 1.82 13.80 -9.45
CA HIS A 191 1.33 14.50 -10.65
C HIS A 191 -0.15 14.16 -10.93
N GLN A 192 -0.98 15.16 -11.20
CA GLN A 192 -2.44 14.99 -11.48
C GLN A 192 -2.75 14.00 -12.63
N GLY A 193 -1.77 13.80 -13.52
CA GLY A 193 -1.85 12.87 -14.65
C GLY A 193 -1.16 11.53 -14.40
N ILE A 194 -0.78 11.18 -13.16
CA ILE A 194 0.00 9.95 -12.89
C ILE A 194 -0.78 8.67 -13.25
N VAL A 195 -0.10 7.78 -13.98
CA VAL A 195 -0.59 6.42 -14.28
C VAL A 195 0.20 5.39 -13.46
N ILE A 196 -0.50 4.54 -12.71
CA ILE A 196 0.08 3.55 -11.80
C ILE A 196 -0.17 2.13 -12.32
N THR A 197 0.88 1.33 -12.42
CA THR A 197 0.86 -0.03 -12.98
C THR A 197 1.43 -1.05 -12.00
N LEU A 198 0.57 -1.91 -11.44
CA LEU A 198 0.91 -2.89 -10.40
C LEU A 198 0.45 -4.30 -10.82
N ARG A 199 0.84 -4.73 -12.03
CA ARG A 199 0.24 -5.87 -12.76
C ARG A 199 0.24 -7.21 -12.03
N ASN A 200 1.17 -7.42 -11.11
CA ASN A 200 1.32 -8.67 -10.36
C ASN A 200 0.76 -8.61 -8.93
N LEU A 201 0.31 -7.44 -8.46
CA LEU A 201 -0.20 -7.23 -7.10
C LEU A 201 -1.45 -8.08 -6.82
N ARG A 202 -1.36 -8.94 -5.80
CA ARG A 202 -2.38 -9.93 -5.39
C ARG A 202 -3.03 -9.54 -4.06
N THR A 203 -2.27 -9.05 -3.10
CA THR A 203 -2.78 -8.57 -1.81
C THR A 203 -2.12 -7.28 -1.34
N ALA A 204 -2.84 -6.48 -0.56
CA ALA A 204 -2.30 -5.32 0.16
C ALA A 204 -2.91 -5.17 1.57
N GLY A 205 -2.16 -4.68 2.55
CA GLY A 205 -2.66 -4.36 3.89
C GLY A 205 -3.69 -3.23 3.86
N ARG A 206 -3.22 -1.98 3.73
CA ARG A 206 -4.01 -0.83 3.28
C ARG A 206 -3.65 -0.51 1.83
N CYS A 207 -4.64 -0.12 1.04
CA CYS A 207 -4.45 0.44 -0.29
C CYS A 207 -5.13 1.81 -0.35
N LYS A 208 -4.36 2.87 -0.62
CA LYS A 208 -4.89 4.23 -0.86
C LYS A 208 -4.39 4.75 -2.20
N ILE A 209 -5.33 5.08 -3.07
CA ILE A 209 -5.11 5.63 -4.41
C ILE A 209 -5.83 6.98 -4.45
N GLN A 210 -5.07 8.07 -4.46
CA GLN A 210 -5.58 9.44 -4.44
C GLN A 210 -4.92 10.34 -5.49
N SER A 211 -5.75 11.07 -6.24
CA SER A 211 -5.35 12.01 -7.31
C SER A 211 -4.65 11.36 -8.52
N VAL A 212 -5.10 10.16 -8.90
CA VAL A 212 -4.51 9.32 -9.96
C VAL A 212 -5.35 9.35 -11.25
N SER A 213 -4.72 9.31 -12.43
CA SER A 213 -5.41 9.37 -13.73
C SER A 213 -5.65 8.01 -14.39
N GLY A 214 -4.83 7.01 -14.07
CA GLY A 214 -4.98 5.64 -14.54
C GLY A 214 -4.37 4.64 -13.56
N LEU A 215 -5.03 3.48 -13.41
CA LEU A 215 -4.65 2.46 -12.44
C LEU A 215 -4.83 1.05 -13.05
N VAL A 216 -3.78 0.23 -12.98
CA VAL A 216 -3.80 -1.18 -13.41
C VAL A 216 -3.47 -2.08 -12.22
N ILE A 217 -4.48 -2.77 -11.69
CA ILE A 217 -4.44 -3.66 -10.51
C ILE A 217 -5.23 -4.95 -10.75
N ASP A 218 -5.31 -5.40 -12.00
CA ASP A 218 -6.29 -6.37 -12.52
C ASP A 218 -6.30 -7.74 -11.84
N VAL A 219 -5.21 -8.11 -11.16
CA VAL A 219 -5.03 -9.40 -10.47
C VAL A 219 -5.10 -9.31 -8.93
N LEU A 220 -5.38 -8.12 -8.39
CA LEU A 220 -5.57 -7.89 -6.97
C LEU A 220 -6.80 -8.64 -6.48
N LYS A 221 -6.63 -9.46 -5.44
CA LYS A 221 -7.68 -10.36 -4.91
C LYS A 221 -8.27 -9.91 -3.59
N SER A 222 -7.48 -9.29 -2.73
CA SER A 222 -7.94 -8.80 -1.44
C SER A 222 -7.11 -7.65 -0.92
N THR A 223 -7.73 -6.77 -0.14
CA THR A 223 -7.06 -5.73 0.64
C THR A 223 -7.66 -5.64 2.03
N GLY A 224 -6.87 -5.37 3.07
CA GLY A 224 -7.41 -5.11 4.40
C GLY A 224 -8.36 -3.89 4.43
N ASN A 225 -7.93 -2.77 3.86
CA ASN A 225 -8.77 -1.58 3.59
C ASN A 225 -8.40 -0.97 2.23
N MET A 226 -9.35 -0.34 1.55
CA MET A 226 -9.18 0.24 0.23
C MET A 226 -9.86 1.60 0.06
N TYR A 227 -9.10 2.58 -0.44
CA TYR A 227 -9.54 3.97 -0.56
C TYR A 227 -9.21 4.52 -1.96
N PHE A 228 -10.23 4.76 -2.78
CA PHE A 228 -10.14 5.43 -4.09
C PHE A 228 -10.72 6.84 -3.98
N LEU A 229 -9.84 7.84 -3.81
CA LEU A 229 -10.20 9.19 -3.45
C LEU A 229 -9.81 10.20 -4.54
N ASN A 230 -10.76 11.01 -5.03
CA ASN A 230 -10.48 12.15 -5.93
C ASN A 230 -9.71 11.79 -7.22
N ASN A 231 -9.91 10.59 -7.77
CA ASN A 231 -9.20 10.15 -8.98
C ASN A 231 -9.92 10.56 -10.28
N SER A 232 -9.18 10.56 -11.39
CA SER A 232 -9.67 10.97 -12.71
C SER A 232 -9.74 9.84 -13.76
N PHE A 233 -9.52 8.58 -13.35
CA PHE A 233 -9.83 7.41 -14.18
C PHE A 233 -11.35 7.22 -14.38
N SER A 234 -11.75 6.62 -15.50
CA SER A 234 -13.17 6.36 -15.82
C SER A 234 -13.71 5.03 -15.31
N GLU A 235 -12.85 4.02 -15.15
CA GLU A 235 -13.21 2.67 -14.73
C GLU A 235 -12.22 2.18 -13.66
N LEU A 236 -12.73 1.43 -12.69
CA LEU A 236 -11.91 0.87 -11.62
C LEU A 236 -11.35 -0.51 -12.00
N GLY A 237 -10.08 -0.59 -12.38
CA GLY A 237 -9.39 -1.81 -12.85
C GLY A 237 -9.17 -2.94 -11.83
N ALA A 238 -10.02 -3.10 -10.81
CA ALA A 238 -9.88 -4.05 -9.72
C ALA A 238 -10.67 -5.37 -9.97
N TYR A 239 -10.64 -5.90 -11.20
CA TYR A 239 -11.55 -6.95 -11.68
C TYR A 239 -11.56 -8.27 -10.86
N GLN A 240 -10.43 -8.65 -10.26
CA GLN A 240 -10.30 -9.85 -9.43
C GLN A 240 -10.54 -9.60 -7.92
N LEU A 241 -10.83 -8.37 -7.51
CA LEU A 241 -11.00 -8.02 -6.10
C LEU A 241 -12.20 -8.77 -5.52
N SER A 242 -11.93 -9.62 -4.54
CA SER A 242 -12.87 -10.64 -4.03
C SER A 242 -13.25 -10.45 -2.56
N GLU A 243 -12.37 -9.83 -1.75
CA GLU A 243 -12.62 -9.60 -0.33
C GLU A 243 -11.93 -8.32 0.16
N VAL A 244 -12.67 -7.43 0.82
CA VAL A 244 -12.12 -6.26 1.53
C VAL A 244 -12.65 -6.27 2.97
N PRO A 245 -11.97 -6.90 3.94
CA PRO A 245 -12.54 -7.12 5.29
C PRO A 245 -12.82 -5.85 6.10
N GLY A 246 -12.16 -4.73 5.77
CA GLY A 246 -12.38 -3.40 6.35
C GLY A 246 -13.13 -2.46 5.41
N ASP A 247 -12.70 -1.21 5.31
CA ASP A 247 -13.37 -0.20 4.48
C ASP A 247 -13.07 -0.38 2.99
N LEU A 248 -14.07 -0.22 2.14
CA LEU A 248 -13.95 0.06 0.71
C LEU A 248 -14.63 1.41 0.43
N ILE A 249 -13.83 2.47 0.29
CA ILE A 249 -14.32 3.83 0.03
C ILE A 249 -13.97 4.23 -1.40
N ILE A 250 -14.99 4.59 -2.18
CA ILE A 250 -14.89 5.09 -3.55
C ILE A 250 -15.54 6.48 -3.55
N SER A 251 -14.73 7.53 -3.41
CA SER A 251 -15.23 8.90 -3.21
C SER A 251 -14.55 9.96 -4.07
N GLY A 252 -15.32 10.89 -4.63
CA GLY A 252 -14.79 12.06 -5.36
C GLY A 252 -14.23 11.77 -6.76
N ASN A 253 -14.43 10.57 -7.31
CA ASN A 253 -13.80 10.16 -8.57
C ASN A 253 -14.63 10.69 -9.76
N THR A 254 -14.36 11.91 -10.21
CA THR A 254 -15.27 12.70 -11.07
C THR A 254 -15.50 12.16 -12.48
N ASN A 255 -14.56 11.36 -13.01
CA ASN A 255 -14.71 10.71 -14.31
C ASN A 255 -15.30 9.28 -14.22
N LEU A 256 -15.42 8.71 -13.02
CA LEU A 256 -15.75 7.30 -12.80
C LEU A 256 -17.21 7.01 -13.20
N ASN A 257 -17.39 6.06 -14.13
CA ASN A 257 -18.70 5.62 -14.62
C ASN A 257 -18.93 4.11 -14.51
N ALA A 258 -17.90 3.31 -14.21
CA ALA A 258 -18.01 1.85 -14.08
C ALA A 258 -17.25 1.31 -12.84
N LEU A 259 -17.89 0.39 -12.13
CA LEU A 259 -17.33 -0.34 -10.98
C LEU A 259 -17.38 -1.86 -11.23
N PRO A 260 -16.43 -2.44 -11.99
CA PRO A 260 -16.45 -3.83 -12.45
C PRO A 260 -16.05 -4.85 -11.36
N LEU A 261 -16.47 -4.62 -10.11
CA LEU A 261 -16.20 -5.42 -8.92
C LEU A 261 -17.01 -6.74 -8.87
N SER A 262 -17.13 -7.40 -10.02
CA SER A 262 -17.86 -8.65 -10.23
C SER A 262 -17.27 -9.85 -9.50
N SER A 263 -16.08 -9.73 -8.92
CA SER A 263 -15.46 -10.75 -8.07
C SER A 263 -15.75 -10.57 -6.58
N LEU A 264 -16.23 -9.39 -6.15
CA LEU A 264 -16.36 -9.01 -4.74
C LEU A 264 -17.44 -9.85 -4.06
N ASN A 265 -17.05 -10.55 -3.00
CA ASN A 265 -17.90 -11.47 -2.23
C ASN A 265 -18.18 -10.92 -0.82
N GLY A 266 -17.14 -10.43 -0.15
CA GLY A 266 -17.24 -9.82 1.18
C GLY A 266 -16.62 -8.43 1.23
N VAL A 267 -17.31 -7.51 1.91
CA VAL A 267 -16.79 -6.18 2.27
C VAL A 267 -17.03 -5.94 3.76
N GLY A 268 -16.19 -5.12 4.42
CA GLY A 268 -16.55 -4.47 5.67
C GLY A 268 -17.51 -3.32 5.37
N ASN A 269 -17.03 -2.08 5.37
CA ASN A 269 -17.86 -0.91 5.10
C ASN A 269 -17.75 -0.50 3.64
N LEU A 270 -18.82 -0.61 2.86
CA LEU A 270 -18.87 -0.09 1.49
C LEU A 270 -19.35 1.37 1.52
N THR A 271 -18.52 2.31 1.08
CA THR A 271 -18.91 3.72 0.91
C THR A 271 -18.68 4.17 -0.53
N ILE A 272 -19.74 4.60 -1.22
CA ILE A 272 -19.66 5.17 -2.56
C ILE A 272 -20.34 6.55 -2.52
N SER A 273 -19.59 7.62 -2.78
CA SER A 273 -20.12 8.99 -2.69
C SER A 273 -19.42 9.96 -3.65
N ALA A 274 -20.11 11.02 -4.10
CA ALA A 274 -19.51 12.08 -4.91
C ALA A 274 -18.75 11.59 -6.17
N ASN A 275 -19.29 10.56 -6.85
CA ASN A 275 -18.79 10.08 -8.15
C ASN A 275 -19.81 10.48 -9.24
N PRO A 276 -19.84 11.75 -9.71
CA PRO A 276 -20.96 12.34 -10.45
C PRO A 276 -21.34 11.71 -11.80
N ARG A 277 -20.56 10.76 -12.32
CA ARG A 277 -20.86 10.03 -13.56
C ARG A 277 -21.23 8.56 -13.35
N LEU A 278 -21.36 8.13 -12.09
CA LEU A 278 -21.66 6.75 -11.72
C LEU A 278 -23.17 6.54 -11.56
N SER A 279 -23.86 6.32 -12.68
CA SER A 279 -25.30 5.97 -12.70
C SER A 279 -25.58 4.48 -12.46
N GLU A 280 -24.56 3.62 -12.45
CA GLU A 280 -24.70 2.16 -12.30
C GLU A 280 -23.79 1.60 -11.19
N VAL A 281 -24.41 0.93 -10.22
CA VAL A 281 -23.78 0.19 -9.11
C VAL A 281 -24.40 -1.21 -9.05
N ASN A 282 -24.36 -1.90 -10.20
CA ASN A 282 -25.05 -3.18 -10.45
C ASN A 282 -24.10 -4.36 -10.69
N GLN A 283 -22.80 -4.11 -10.91
CA GLN A 283 -21.84 -5.15 -11.27
C GLN A 283 -21.28 -5.93 -10.07
N MET A 284 -21.69 -5.61 -8.83
CA MET A 284 -21.28 -6.28 -7.59
C MET A 284 -22.13 -7.52 -7.28
N TRP A 285 -22.54 -8.25 -8.31
CA TRP A 285 -23.51 -9.35 -8.21
C TRP A 285 -23.02 -10.58 -7.41
N LYS A 286 -21.74 -10.68 -7.05
CA LYS A 286 -21.23 -11.71 -6.13
C LYS A 286 -21.26 -11.31 -4.65
N LEU A 287 -21.57 -10.04 -4.32
CA LEU A 287 -21.49 -9.53 -2.95
C LEU A 287 -22.52 -10.23 -2.05
N MET A 288 -22.07 -11.14 -1.18
CA MET A 288 -22.94 -11.89 -0.26
C MET A 288 -23.06 -11.25 1.12
N SER A 289 -22.06 -10.47 1.56
CA SER A 289 -22.10 -9.81 2.87
C SER A 289 -21.33 -8.49 2.94
N ALA A 290 -21.91 -7.52 3.66
CA ALA A 290 -21.27 -6.30 4.13
C ALA A 290 -21.34 -6.18 5.67
N SER A 291 -20.45 -5.39 6.26
CA SER A 291 -20.71 -4.79 7.58
C SER A 291 -21.78 -3.71 7.43
N SER A 292 -21.51 -2.64 6.70
CA SER A 292 -22.47 -1.55 6.39
C SER A 292 -22.33 -1.11 4.93
N ILE A 293 -23.39 -0.52 4.37
CA ILE A 293 -23.44 -0.01 2.99
C ILE A 293 -23.96 1.43 2.99
N THR A 294 -23.17 2.36 2.45
CA THR A 294 -23.51 3.79 2.31
C THR A 294 -23.29 4.23 0.87
N LEU A 295 -24.37 4.61 0.19
CA LEU A 295 -24.38 5.04 -1.21
C LEU A 295 -25.00 6.45 -1.31
N ASP A 296 -24.20 7.44 -1.70
CA ASP A 296 -24.65 8.82 -1.95
C ASP A 296 -24.37 9.20 -3.41
N LEU A 297 -25.32 8.82 -4.26
CA LEU A 297 -25.20 8.78 -5.71
C LEU A 297 -25.83 10.04 -6.33
N GLN A 298 -25.10 11.15 -6.21
CA GLN A 298 -25.43 12.44 -6.80
C GLN A 298 -24.91 12.49 -8.25
N VAL A 299 -25.75 12.19 -9.24
CA VAL A 299 -25.40 12.12 -10.66
C VAL A 299 -25.57 13.50 -11.33
N GLU A 300 -24.59 13.91 -12.14
CA GLU A 300 -24.61 15.19 -12.87
C GLU A 300 -25.27 15.08 -14.26
N ASN A 301 -25.88 16.19 -14.71
CA ASN A 301 -26.50 16.35 -16.04
C ASN A 301 -27.67 15.39 -16.34
N SER A 302 -28.25 14.78 -15.31
CA SER A 302 -29.38 13.87 -15.38
C SER A 302 -30.62 14.50 -14.73
N GLU A 303 -31.46 15.15 -15.52
CA GLU A 303 -32.73 15.72 -15.04
C GLU A 303 -33.91 14.72 -15.14
N GLU A 304 -33.78 13.72 -16.02
CA GLU A 304 -34.74 12.61 -16.21
C GLU A 304 -33.97 11.28 -16.31
N GLY A 305 -33.61 10.70 -15.16
CA GLY A 305 -32.73 9.53 -15.09
C GLY A 305 -33.09 8.54 -13.99
N ILE A 306 -32.57 7.31 -14.11
CA ILE A 306 -32.68 6.24 -13.13
C ILE A 306 -31.27 5.80 -12.73
N VAL A 307 -31.02 5.59 -11.43
CA VAL A 307 -29.79 4.93 -10.95
C VAL A 307 -30.04 3.43 -10.80
N ASN A 308 -29.18 2.62 -11.39
CA ASN A 308 -29.27 1.15 -11.32
C ASN A 308 -28.34 0.62 -10.22
N VAL A 309 -28.87 0.41 -9.01
CA VAL A 309 -28.15 -0.25 -7.90
C VAL A 309 -28.61 -1.70 -7.78
N SER A 310 -27.68 -2.66 -7.76
CA SER A 310 -28.03 -4.07 -7.56
C SER A 310 -26.93 -4.87 -6.86
N PHE A 311 -27.31 -5.55 -5.79
CA PHE A 311 -26.47 -6.51 -5.05
C PHE A 311 -27.20 -7.86 -5.00
N SER A 312 -27.34 -8.51 -6.15
CA SER A 312 -28.33 -9.59 -6.36
C SER A 312 -28.16 -10.84 -5.48
N ASN A 313 -26.97 -11.06 -4.91
CA ASN A 313 -26.67 -12.16 -3.99
C ASN A 313 -26.48 -11.70 -2.52
N LEU A 314 -26.80 -10.45 -2.18
CA LEU A 314 -26.59 -9.90 -0.83
C LEU A 314 -27.51 -10.58 0.19
N MET A 315 -26.93 -11.32 1.13
CA MET A 315 -27.65 -12.06 2.17
C MET A 315 -27.40 -11.52 3.58
N ARG A 316 -26.59 -10.46 3.74
CA ARG A 316 -26.20 -9.93 5.05
C ARG A 316 -25.65 -8.49 4.98
N VAL A 317 -26.26 -7.60 5.76
CA VAL A 317 -25.65 -6.34 6.21
C VAL A 317 -25.74 -6.33 7.74
N VAL A 318 -24.61 -6.21 8.44
CA VAL A 318 -24.52 -6.40 9.91
C VAL A 318 -24.87 -5.14 10.70
N GLY A 319 -24.57 -3.97 10.12
CA GLY A 319 -25.05 -2.67 10.52
C GLY A 319 -25.97 -2.11 9.44
N ASP A 320 -25.75 -0.84 9.09
CA ASP A 320 -26.73 -0.02 8.39
C ASP A 320 -26.65 -0.15 6.87
N PHE A 321 -27.78 0.05 6.20
CA PHE A 321 -27.88 0.26 4.76
C PHE A 321 -28.51 1.63 4.49
N SER A 322 -27.78 2.47 3.76
CA SER A 322 -28.26 3.78 3.32
C SER A 322 -28.00 3.96 1.82
N LEU A 323 -29.06 4.16 1.06
CA LEU A 323 -29.00 4.55 -0.36
C LEU A 323 -29.71 5.88 -0.54
N LYS A 324 -28.99 6.86 -1.09
CA LYS A 324 -29.49 8.20 -1.39
C LYS A 324 -29.06 8.61 -2.80
N THR A 325 -29.94 9.29 -3.52
CA THR A 325 -29.65 9.80 -4.87
C THR A 325 -30.49 11.03 -5.20
N ASN A 326 -30.09 11.77 -6.23
CA ASN A 326 -30.88 12.82 -6.88
C ASN A 326 -31.69 12.33 -8.09
N LEU A 327 -31.79 11.02 -8.30
CA LEU A 327 -32.55 10.38 -9.38
C LEU A 327 -33.58 9.36 -8.86
N ASP A 328 -34.44 8.85 -9.74
CA ASP A 328 -35.33 7.75 -9.41
C ASP A 328 -34.52 6.44 -9.25
N VAL A 329 -34.92 5.58 -8.29
CA VAL A 329 -34.29 4.27 -8.05
C VAL A 329 -35.32 3.28 -7.52
N ASP A 330 -35.12 1.99 -7.82
CA ASP A 330 -35.93 0.91 -7.28
C ASP A 330 -35.39 0.46 -5.92
N CYS A 331 -36.08 0.82 -4.83
CA CYS A 331 -35.76 0.36 -3.48
C CYS A 331 -36.26 -1.07 -3.20
N SER A 332 -37.14 -1.64 -4.03
CA SER A 332 -37.86 -2.90 -3.74
C SER A 332 -36.96 -4.11 -3.44
N PRO A 333 -35.77 -4.29 -4.09
CA PRO A 333 -34.83 -5.34 -3.71
C PRO A 333 -34.26 -5.17 -2.29
N PHE A 334 -34.08 -3.93 -1.84
CA PHE A 334 -33.55 -3.60 -0.53
C PHE A 334 -34.63 -3.58 0.56
N ASP A 335 -35.87 -3.17 0.22
CA ASP A 335 -37.06 -3.33 1.04
C ASP A 335 -37.29 -4.81 1.42
N TYR A 336 -37.05 -5.73 0.47
CA TYR A 336 -37.08 -7.17 0.72
C TYR A 336 -35.97 -7.63 1.67
N LEU A 337 -34.74 -7.09 1.55
CA LEU A 337 -33.64 -7.43 2.46
C LEU A 337 -33.86 -6.90 3.89
N ALA A 338 -34.45 -5.70 4.02
CA ALA A 338 -34.80 -5.11 5.31
C ALA A 338 -35.92 -5.91 5.99
N SER A 339 -37.04 -6.15 5.28
CA SER A 339 -38.19 -6.90 5.80
C SER A 339 -37.88 -8.39 6.04
N GLY A 340 -36.91 -8.96 5.32
CA GLY A 340 -36.38 -10.31 5.56
C GLY A 340 -35.38 -10.43 6.72
N HIS A 341 -35.04 -9.34 7.42
CA HIS A 341 -33.99 -9.28 8.44
C HIS A 341 -32.60 -9.72 7.96
N PHE A 342 -32.30 -9.47 6.68
CA PHE A 342 -30.96 -9.62 6.10
C PHE A 342 -30.11 -8.35 6.33
N ILE A 343 -30.74 -7.19 6.51
CA ILE A 343 -30.14 -5.98 7.08
C ILE A 343 -30.44 -5.97 8.59
N TRP A 344 -29.42 -5.69 9.42
CA TRP A 344 -29.49 -5.80 10.89
C TRP A 344 -29.41 -4.46 11.64
N GLY A 345 -28.81 -3.43 11.05
CA GLY A 345 -28.86 -2.04 11.53
C GLY A 345 -30.02 -1.26 10.91
N ASP A 346 -29.88 0.06 10.84
CA ASP A 346 -30.89 0.93 10.25
C ASP A 346 -30.94 0.80 8.71
N TYR A 347 -32.14 0.99 8.14
CA TYR A 347 -32.38 0.95 6.70
C TYR A 347 -32.96 2.28 6.21
N SER A 348 -32.32 2.89 5.21
CA SER A 348 -32.86 4.02 4.46
C SER A 348 -32.64 3.83 2.95
N CYS A 349 -33.67 4.17 2.17
CA CYS A 349 -33.60 4.26 0.72
C CYS A 349 -34.37 5.53 0.30
N GLU A 350 -33.65 6.53 -0.20
CA GLU A 350 -34.12 7.88 -0.50
C GLU A 350 -34.09 8.13 -2.04
N PRO A 351 -35.14 7.73 -2.78
CA PRO A 351 -35.29 8.06 -4.20
C PRO A 351 -35.71 9.53 -4.39
N PHE A 352 -35.41 10.09 -5.57
CA PHE A 352 -35.70 11.48 -5.88
C PHE A 352 -37.19 11.83 -5.72
N GLY A 353 -37.46 12.95 -5.03
CA GLY A 353 -38.82 13.42 -4.76
C GLY A 353 -39.73 12.43 -4.00
N GLY A 354 -39.19 11.33 -3.45
CA GLY A 354 -39.99 10.24 -2.88
C GLY A 354 -40.71 9.38 -3.92
N ARG A 355 -40.28 9.39 -5.19
CA ARG A 355 -40.83 8.56 -6.26
C ARG A 355 -40.09 7.23 -6.37
N GLN A 356 -40.66 6.18 -5.78
CA GLN A 356 -40.19 4.82 -6.01
C GLN A 356 -40.73 4.31 -7.36
N LEU A 357 -39.86 3.66 -8.15
CA LEU A 357 -40.25 3.05 -9.42
C LEU A 357 -41.24 1.90 -9.15
N ALA A 358 -42.48 2.04 -9.60
CA ALA A 358 -43.48 0.99 -9.48
C ALA A 358 -43.12 -0.21 -10.39
N ALA A 359 -43.17 -1.43 -9.85
CA ALA A 359 -42.83 -2.68 -10.55
C ALA A 359 -43.94 -3.12 -11.53
N ASP A 360 -44.27 -2.27 -12.50
CA ASP A 360 -45.51 -2.35 -13.27
C ASP A 360 -45.34 -3.15 -14.59
N LEU A 361 -45.22 -4.48 -14.48
CA LEU A 361 -45.30 -5.40 -15.62
C LEU A 361 -46.07 -6.70 -15.28
N GLN A 362 -47.40 -6.61 -15.20
CA GLN A 362 -48.35 -7.44 -15.99
C GLN A 362 -49.79 -7.38 -15.46
N SER A 363 -50.69 -6.71 -16.20
CA SER A 363 -51.88 -7.37 -16.76
C SER A 363 -52.64 -6.42 -17.70
N ASN A 364 -52.81 -6.85 -18.95
CA ASN A 364 -53.93 -6.33 -19.76
C ASN A 364 -55.21 -7.02 -19.28
N ASP A 365 -56.27 -6.26 -19.03
CA ASP A 365 -57.53 -6.55 -19.71
C ASP A 365 -58.36 -5.28 -19.94
N THR A 366 -59.23 -5.32 -20.95
CA THR A 366 -60.04 -4.20 -21.45
C THR A 366 -61.53 -4.49 -21.31
N SER A 367 -62.33 -3.56 -20.78
CA SER A 367 -63.78 -3.45 -21.05
C SER A 367 -64.42 -2.15 -20.55
N GLU A 368 -65.58 -1.82 -21.12
CA GLU A 368 -66.43 -0.65 -20.82
C GLU A 368 -67.82 -1.10 -20.31
N HIS A 369 -68.78 -0.27 -19.88
CA HIS A 369 -68.99 1.19 -19.99
C HIS A 369 -69.51 1.72 -18.59
N PRO A 370 -70.41 2.72 -18.37
CA PRO A 370 -70.46 3.47 -17.10
C PRO A 370 -71.78 3.34 -16.29
N GLN A 371 -71.81 3.85 -15.05
CA GLN A 371 -72.61 5.03 -14.66
C GLN A 371 -72.52 5.38 -13.16
N GLU A 372 -72.56 6.71 -12.91
CA GLU A 372 -73.15 7.44 -11.76
C GLU A 372 -72.74 7.18 -10.29
N GLN A 373 -71.89 8.10 -9.80
CA GLN A 373 -71.95 8.86 -8.54
C GLN A 373 -72.72 8.30 -7.31
N VAL A 374 -71.99 8.07 -6.22
CA VAL A 374 -72.28 8.63 -4.87
C VAL A 374 -70.95 8.96 -4.17
N GLU A 375 -70.86 10.09 -3.46
CA GLU A 375 -69.72 10.40 -2.56
C GLU A 375 -69.83 9.67 -1.22
N GLN A 376 -68.72 9.12 -0.68
CA GLN A 376 -68.16 9.57 0.61
C GLN A 376 -66.86 8.85 1.00
N SER A 377 -66.09 9.48 1.89
CA SER A 377 -64.75 9.04 2.30
C SER A 377 -64.72 8.17 3.55
N ARG A 378 -63.97 7.06 3.50
CA ARG A 378 -62.87 6.74 4.45
C ARG A 378 -62.06 5.50 4.06
N ASN A 379 -60.80 5.48 4.49
CA ASN A 379 -59.85 4.39 4.27
C ASN A 379 -60.10 3.20 5.21
N THR A 380 -60.04 1.98 4.66
CA THR A 380 -59.53 0.78 5.36
C THR A 380 -58.93 -0.17 4.33
N LEU A 381 -57.73 -0.70 4.60
CA LEU A 381 -57.01 -1.63 3.72
C LEU A 381 -57.67 -3.02 3.72
N SER A 382 -57.62 -3.71 2.57
CA SER A 382 -58.20 -5.05 2.39
C SER A 382 -57.20 -6.18 2.68
N VAL A 383 -57.71 -7.40 2.85
CA VAL A 383 -56.96 -8.58 3.30
C VAL A 383 -56.40 -9.39 2.13
N GLY A 384 -55.07 -9.53 2.09
CA GLY A 384 -54.34 -10.50 1.27
C GLY A 384 -52.84 -10.34 1.49
N ALA A 385 -52.01 -11.37 1.71
CA ALA A 385 -52.27 -12.81 1.69
C ALA A 385 -51.80 -13.52 2.99
N LYS A 386 -52.31 -14.73 3.23
CA LYS A 386 -51.81 -15.69 4.23
C LYS A 386 -51.63 -17.07 3.58
N ALA A 387 -50.40 -17.59 3.50
CA ALA A 387 -50.11 -19.03 3.55
C ALA A 387 -48.59 -19.32 3.43
N GLY A 388 -48.08 -20.25 4.24
CA GLY A 388 -46.77 -20.90 4.06
C GLY A 388 -45.56 -20.09 4.58
N ILE A 389 -44.42 -20.73 4.93
CA ILE A 389 -44.08 -22.16 5.00
C ILE A 389 -43.41 -22.48 6.35
N ALA A 390 -43.36 -23.77 6.70
CA ALA A 390 -42.92 -24.31 7.98
C ALA A 390 -41.40 -24.21 8.28
N VAL A 391 -41.06 -24.51 9.53
CA VAL A 391 -39.70 -24.56 10.11
C VAL A 391 -38.78 -25.56 9.41
N SER A 392 -37.56 -25.15 9.10
CA SER A 392 -36.43 -26.03 8.76
C SER A 392 -35.13 -25.60 9.46
N VAL A 393 -35.00 -25.89 10.77
CA VAL A 393 -33.74 -25.69 11.51
C VAL A 393 -32.72 -26.75 11.08
N SER A 394 -31.96 -26.46 10.02
CA SER A 394 -30.83 -27.27 9.59
C SER A 394 -29.58 -26.96 10.44
N LEU A 395 -28.93 -28.01 10.95
CA LEU A 395 -27.92 -27.98 12.03
C LEU A 395 -26.60 -27.21 11.76
N VAL A 396 -26.44 -26.59 10.58
CA VAL A 396 -25.22 -25.88 10.16
C VAL A 396 -25.01 -24.59 10.96
N GLY A 397 -26.08 -23.84 11.26
CA GLY A 397 -25.98 -22.53 11.92
C GLY A 397 -25.35 -22.57 13.33
N VAL A 398 -25.57 -23.65 14.08
CA VAL A 398 -25.04 -23.80 15.44
C VAL A 398 -23.51 -23.99 15.44
N ALA A 399 -22.97 -24.68 14.44
CA ALA A 399 -21.52 -24.86 14.29
C ALA A 399 -20.81 -23.53 13.98
N ILE A 400 -21.39 -22.71 13.11
CA ILE A 400 -20.84 -21.40 12.72
C ILE A 400 -20.85 -20.44 13.93
N LEU A 401 -21.95 -20.40 14.69
CA LEU A 401 -22.04 -19.60 15.93
C LEU A 401 -21.01 -20.05 16.99
N ALA A 402 -20.77 -21.36 17.14
CA ALA A 402 -19.77 -21.88 18.07
C ALA A 402 -18.33 -21.49 17.68
N ILE A 403 -18.00 -21.50 16.38
CA ILE A 403 -16.69 -21.08 15.87
C ILE A 403 -16.49 -19.57 16.04
N GLY A 404 -17.50 -18.75 15.69
CA GLY A 404 -17.46 -17.30 15.88
C GLY A 404 -17.26 -16.90 17.34
N PHE A 405 -18.01 -17.53 18.26
CA PHE A 405 -17.87 -17.26 19.70
C PHE A 405 -16.51 -17.71 20.27
N ARG A 406 -15.95 -18.82 19.77
CA ARG A 406 -14.57 -19.25 20.11
C ARG A 406 -13.53 -18.24 19.64
N PHE A 407 -13.64 -17.72 18.41
CA PHE A 407 -12.68 -16.76 17.86
C PHE A 407 -12.76 -15.39 18.55
N PHE A 408 -13.98 -14.91 18.83
CA PHE A 408 -14.19 -13.64 19.53
C PHE A 408 -13.69 -13.69 20.99
N SER A 409 -13.94 -14.79 21.70
CA SER A 409 -13.50 -14.96 23.09
C SER A 409 -11.99 -15.17 23.25
N THR A 410 -11.27 -15.73 22.26
CA THR A 410 -9.79 -15.77 22.28
C THR A 410 -9.18 -14.42 21.92
N LYS A 411 -9.72 -13.68 20.95
CA LYS A 411 -9.21 -12.34 20.60
C LYS A 411 -9.36 -11.36 21.78
N ARG A 412 -10.49 -11.38 22.49
CA ARG A 412 -10.72 -10.51 23.66
C ARG A 412 -9.76 -10.77 24.83
N LYS A 413 -9.23 -11.99 24.99
CA LYS A 413 -8.22 -12.31 26.02
C LYS A 413 -6.80 -11.84 25.68
N ARG A 414 -6.46 -11.68 24.39
CA ARG A 414 -5.13 -11.19 23.98
C ARG A 414 -4.96 -9.68 24.21
N HIS A 415 -6.02 -8.89 24.06
CA HIS A 415 -6.03 -7.45 24.33
C HIS A 415 -6.04 -7.08 25.83
N GLN A 416 -5.90 -8.04 26.75
CA GLN A 416 -5.97 -7.78 28.21
C GLN A 416 -4.74 -8.33 28.96
N SER A 417 -3.60 -8.46 28.26
CA SER A 417 -2.31 -8.91 28.83
C SER A 417 -1.11 -8.26 28.14
N GLN A 418 -1.27 -7.01 27.69
CA GLN A 418 -0.22 -6.23 27.02
C GLN A 418 -0.29 -4.74 27.37
N GLU A 419 -0.51 -4.46 28.66
CA GLU A 419 -0.31 -3.16 29.29
C GLU A 419 0.10 -3.43 30.76
N ILE A 420 0.97 -2.59 31.34
CA ILE A 420 1.90 -2.95 32.44
C ILE A 420 2.93 -3.99 31.93
N ASP A 421 4.15 -3.61 31.56
CA ASP A 421 5.17 -3.11 32.51
C ASP A 421 6.25 -2.25 31.81
N SER A 422 6.48 -1.03 32.31
CA SER A 422 7.66 -0.22 32.01
C SER A 422 7.76 1.01 32.95
N ASP A 423 8.34 0.84 34.15
CA ASP A 423 9.29 1.81 34.74
C ASP A 423 9.80 1.39 36.13
N SER A 424 11.11 1.16 36.26
CA SER A 424 12.02 2.01 37.07
C SER A 424 13.36 1.29 37.37
N GLU A 425 14.46 1.90 36.95
CA GLU A 425 15.82 1.43 37.27
C GLU A 425 16.28 1.96 38.65
N LYS A 426 16.49 1.08 39.64
CA LYS A 426 17.26 1.40 40.86
C LYS A 426 18.12 0.25 41.42
N VAL A 427 19.41 0.31 41.09
CA VAL A 427 20.60 0.05 41.94
C VAL A 427 20.45 -0.90 43.16
N ALA A 428 21.06 -2.08 43.00
CA ALA A 428 21.81 -2.90 43.98
C ALA A 428 21.18 -3.36 45.31
N GLU A 429 21.23 -4.69 45.54
CA GLU A 429 22.14 -5.28 46.54
C GLU A 429 22.48 -6.76 46.20
N LEU A 430 23.54 -7.32 46.80
CA LEU A 430 24.00 -8.71 46.67
C LEU A 430 23.50 -9.56 47.84
N PRO A 431 23.22 -10.87 47.65
CA PRO A 431 24.04 -11.84 48.38
C PRO A 431 24.27 -13.22 47.69
N THR A 432 25.53 -13.67 47.76
CA THR A 432 26.05 -15.05 47.99
C THR A 432 25.27 -16.32 47.58
N GLY A 433 25.95 -17.19 46.82
CA GLY A 433 25.73 -18.64 46.63
C GLY A 433 26.50 -19.10 45.39
N ASP A 434 27.55 -19.94 45.45
CA ASP A 434 27.59 -21.39 45.72
C ASP A 434 26.65 -22.22 44.81
N GLU A 435 27.08 -23.27 44.11
CA GLU A 435 28.43 -23.86 43.94
C GLU A 435 28.41 -24.83 42.72
N ASN A 436 29.57 -25.10 42.08
CA ASN A 436 29.83 -26.27 41.21
C ASN A 436 29.01 -26.41 39.88
N HIS A 437 29.45 -27.13 38.82
CA HIS A 437 30.63 -27.98 38.60
C HIS A 437 31.01 -27.97 37.08
N GLU A 438 32.24 -28.37 36.72
CA GLU A 438 32.69 -28.53 35.32
C GLU A 438 32.42 -29.95 34.76
N LEU A 439 32.28 -30.09 33.43
CA LEU A 439 33.12 -30.94 32.54
C LEU A 439 32.52 -31.05 31.10
N PRO A 440 33.32 -31.35 30.04
CA PRO A 440 32.92 -31.23 28.63
C PRO A 440 32.46 -32.55 27.94
N ALA A 441 32.09 -32.42 26.66
CA ALA A 441 31.60 -33.49 25.77
C ALA A 441 32.68 -34.52 25.32
N PRO A 442 32.27 -35.56 24.56
CA PRO A 442 32.94 -35.81 23.28
C PRO A 442 32.02 -36.21 22.10
N HIS A 443 32.66 -36.29 20.92
CA HIS A 443 32.10 -36.48 19.58
C HIS A 443 31.42 -37.84 19.28
N GLY A 444 30.61 -37.86 18.21
CA GLY A 444 30.31 -39.03 17.39
C GLY A 444 30.29 -38.66 15.90
N LEU A 445 30.82 -39.52 15.02
CA LEU A 445 30.99 -39.30 13.57
C LEU A 445 30.14 -40.25 12.73
N SER A 446 29.72 -39.83 11.53
CA SER A 446 29.67 -40.69 10.34
C SER A 446 29.59 -39.85 9.05
N GLU A 447 30.33 -40.26 8.02
CA GLU A 447 30.23 -39.76 6.64
C GLU A 447 29.41 -40.72 5.76
N THR A 448 29.43 -40.49 4.43
CA THR A 448 28.83 -41.20 3.26
C THR A 448 27.59 -40.52 2.64
N ASP A 449 27.45 -40.38 1.31
CA ASP A 449 28.42 -40.38 0.18
C ASP A 449 27.71 -39.71 -1.03
N PRO A 450 28.30 -38.76 -1.79
CA PRO A 450 27.56 -38.00 -2.80
C PRO A 450 27.32 -38.76 -4.13
N MET A 451 26.09 -38.70 -4.63
CA MET A 451 25.65 -39.46 -5.81
C MET A 451 26.16 -38.87 -7.13
N ARG A 452 26.64 -39.75 -8.02
CA ARG A 452 27.19 -39.43 -9.35
C ARG A 452 26.10 -39.17 -10.40
N PRO A 453 26.23 -38.14 -11.27
CA PRO A 453 25.33 -37.96 -12.41
C PRO A 453 25.68 -38.90 -13.59
N GLU A 454 24.66 -39.35 -14.32
CA GLU A 454 24.81 -40.06 -15.60
C GLU A 454 24.75 -39.13 -16.83
N SER A 455 25.07 -39.68 -18.00
CA SER A 455 25.36 -38.94 -19.22
C SER A 455 24.14 -38.66 -20.12
N GLY A 456 23.93 -37.38 -20.41
CA GLY A 456 23.81 -36.81 -21.76
C GLY A 456 22.81 -37.35 -22.79
N ILE A 457 22.04 -36.44 -23.37
CA ILE A 457 21.55 -36.53 -24.76
C ILE A 457 21.94 -35.22 -25.48
N GLU A 458 22.59 -35.33 -26.63
CA GLU A 458 22.81 -34.23 -27.58
C GLU A 458 21.57 -34.10 -28.47
N SER A 459 20.96 -32.91 -28.56
CA SER A 459 19.91 -32.63 -29.54
C SER A 459 20.24 -31.35 -30.33
N ARG A 460 20.67 -31.55 -31.57
CA ARG A 460 21.02 -30.49 -32.51
C ARG A 460 19.81 -30.15 -33.36
N TYR A 461 19.37 -28.89 -33.33
CA TYR A 461 18.39 -28.35 -34.28
C TYR A 461 19.06 -27.26 -35.13
N GLU A 462 19.26 -27.56 -36.40
CA GLU A 462 19.56 -26.57 -37.43
C GLU A 462 18.26 -26.11 -38.10
N LEU A 463 18.26 -24.85 -38.56
CA LEU A 463 17.17 -24.23 -39.32
C LEU A 463 17.11 -24.82 -40.75
N PRO A 464 15.97 -24.71 -41.45
CA PRO A 464 15.62 -23.44 -42.14
C PRO A 464 14.57 -22.57 -41.45
#